data_AF-A0A417WU03-F1
#
_entry.id   AF-A0A417WU03-F1
#
_cell.length_a   1.000
_cell.length_b   1.000
_cell.length_c   1.000
_cell.angle_alpha   90.00
_cell.angle_beta   90.00
_cell.angle_gamma   90.00
#
_symmetry.space_group_name_H-M   'P 1'
#
loop_
_entity.id
_entity.type
_entity.pdbx_description
1 polymer ?
#
loop_
_entity_poly.entity_id
_entity_poly.type
_entity_poly.pdbx_seq_one_letter_code
_entity_poly.pdbx_strand_id
1 'polypeptide(L)'
;MVRYIIKRLFIGVVTIWALITITFFLIRIMPGSPFEADNLSQSAIAQLESTYGLDEPMWKQYILYMENLMHGDLGISYKKNVSVNTLIARGFPYTLSIGLLSIAVSAFRAGSAWLVR
;
A
#
# COMPACT_ATOMS: atom_id res chain seq x y z
N MET A 1 16.16 -1.70 -27.42
CA MET A 1 16.19 -1.88 -25.94
C MET A 1 15.64 -0.68 -25.18
N VAL A 2 16.15 0.55 -25.36
CA VAL A 2 15.69 1.75 -24.60
C VAL A 2 14.18 1.99 -24.69
N ARG A 3 13.59 1.98 -25.89
CA ARG A 3 12.14 2.11 -26.09
C ARG A 3 11.32 1.04 -25.34
N TYR A 4 11.84 -0.18 -25.24
CA TYR A 4 11.19 -1.27 -24.51
C TYR A 4 11.25 -1.04 -23.00
N ILE A 5 12.40 -0.61 -22.48
CA ILE A 5 12.58 -0.28 -21.05
C ILE A 5 11.63 0.86 -20.65
N ILE A 6 11.58 1.95 -21.43
CA ILE A 6 10.68 3.08 -21.17
C ILE A 6 9.23 2.63 -21.16
N LYS A 7 8.80 1.86 -22.18
CA LYS A 7 7.44 1.32 -22.23
C LYS A 7 7.11 0.48 -20.99
N ARG A 8 8.06 -0.35 -20.54
CA ARG A 8 7.87 -1.23 -19.38
C ARG A 8 7.80 -0.45 -18.07
N LEU A 9 8.66 0.54 -17.87
CA LEU A 9 8.62 1.43 -16.70
C LEU A 9 7.32 2.22 -16.66
N PHE A 10 6.89 2.78 -17.81
CA PHE A 10 5.63 3.52 -17.90
C PHE A 10 4.42 2.65 -17.52
N ILE A 11 4.33 1.43 -18.08
CA ILE A 11 3.27 0.48 -17.73
C ILE A 11 3.32 0.15 -16.23
N GLY A 12 4.50 -0.04 -15.65
CA GLY A 12 4.68 -0.28 -14.22
C GLY A 12 4.14 0.87 -13.35
N VAL A 13 4.52 2.11 -13.67
CA VAL A 13 4.03 3.31 -12.95
C VAL A 13 2.51 3.43 -13.06
N VAL A 14 1.95 3.28 -14.26
CA VAL A 14 0.49 3.34 -14.47
C VAL A 14 -0.22 2.23 -13.69
N THR A 15 0.34 1.04 -13.63
CA THR A 15 -0.23 -0.10 -12.90
C THR A 15 -0.26 0.16 -11.40
N ILE A 16 0.85 0.65 -10.84
CA ILE A 16 0.95 1.01 -9.41
C ILE A 16 -0.04 2.13 -9.10
N TRP A 17 -0.07 3.19 -9.90
CA TRP A 17 -1.00 4.31 -9.73
C TRP A 17 -2.47 3.86 -9.79
N ALA A 18 -2.81 3.00 -10.75
CA ALA A 18 -4.16 2.44 -10.85
C ALA A 18 -4.52 1.60 -9.61
N LEU A 19 -3.61 0.73 -9.15
CA LEU A 19 -3.82 -0.07 -7.95
C LEU A 19 -4.06 0.80 -6.71
N ILE A 20 -3.21 1.82 -6.49
CA ILE A 20 -3.35 2.72 -5.36
C ILE A 20 -4.68 3.48 -5.41
N THR A 21 -5.06 3.96 -6.60
CA THR A 21 -6.32 4.68 -6.79
C THR A 21 -7.51 3.78 -6.50
N ILE A 22 -7.52 2.56 -7.06
CA ILE A 22 -8.58 1.58 -6.83
C ILE A 22 -8.68 1.22 -5.34
N THR A 23 -7.57 0.88 -4.68
CA THR A 23 -7.59 0.48 -3.26
C THR A 23 -8.01 1.63 -2.35
N PHE A 24 -7.57 2.85 -2.65
CA PHE A 24 -8.00 4.05 -1.94
C PHE A 24 -9.52 4.20 -1.97
N PHE A 25 -10.13 4.21 -3.16
CA PHE A 25 -11.58 4.38 -3.29
C PHE A 25 -12.34 3.20 -2.67
N LEU A 26 -11.87 1.96 -2.85
CA LEU A 26 -12.49 0.78 -2.26
C LEU A 26 -12.58 0.88 -0.73
N ILE A 27 -11.51 1.31 -0.07
CA ILE A 27 -11.49 1.45 1.39
C ILE A 27 -12.42 2.58 1.86
N ARG A 28 -12.52 3.68 1.10
CA ARG A 28 -13.25 4.89 1.49
C ARG A 28 -14.74 4.87 1.17
N ILE A 29 -15.14 4.02 0.24
CA ILE A 29 -16.56 3.78 -0.09
C ILE A 29 -17.17 2.78 0.90
N MET A 30 -16.35 1.95 1.55
CA MET A 30 -16.82 0.99 2.54
C MET A 30 -17.54 1.73 3.67
N PRO A 31 -18.79 1.33 4.00
CA PRO A 31 -19.55 1.99 5.06
C PRO A 31 -18.90 1.72 6.42
N GLY A 32 -18.87 2.76 7.27
CA GLY A 32 -18.34 2.71 8.64
C GLY A 32 -17.03 3.46 8.81
N SER A 33 -16.81 3.94 10.03
CA SER A 33 -15.57 4.62 10.43
C SER A 33 -14.49 3.61 10.84
N PRO A 34 -13.18 3.86 10.55
CA PRO A 34 -12.10 3.05 11.10
C PRO A 34 -12.06 3.05 12.64
N PHE A 35 -12.73 3.99 13.30
CA PHE A 35 -12.78 4.16 14.75
C PHE A 35 -14.01 3.55 15.43
N GLU A 36 -15.01 3.07 14.67
CA GLU A 36 -16.21 2.44 15.23
C GLU A 36 -15.89 1.15 16.02
N ALA A 37 -14.79 0.47 15.70
CA ALA A 37 -14.39 -0.76 16.36
C ALA A 37 -13.98 -0.57 17.84
N ASP A 38 -13.67 0.65 18.27
CA ASP A 38 -13.13 0.94 19.61
C ASP A 38 -14.22 1.32 20.64
N ASN A 39 -15.51 1.15 20.32
CA ASN A 39 -16.65 1.52 21.18
C ASN A 39 -16.58 2.96 21.73
N LEU A 40 -16.03 3.89 20.93
CA LEU A 40 -15.89 5.29 21.29
C LEU A 40 -17.26 6.00 21.24
N SER A 41 -17.40 7.09 21.99
CA SER A 41 -18.58 7.95 21.84
C SER A 41 -18.63 8.57 20.45
N GLN A 42 -19.82 8.81 19.91
CA GLN A 42 -19.98 9.45 18.59
C GLN A 42 -19.25 10.79 18.48
N SER A 43 -19.17 11.55 19.58
CA SER A 43 -18.41 12.80 19.64
C SER A 43 -16.89 12.60 19.48
N ALA A 44 -16.34 11.53 20.05
CA ALA A 44 -14.93 11.21 19.93
C ALA A 44 -14.59 10.71 18.52
N ILE A 45 -15.48 9.93 17.90
CA ILE A 45 -15.32 9.48 16.51
C ILE A 45 -15.28 10.69 15.57
N ALA A 46 -16.24 11.61 15.66
CA ALA A 46 -16.27 12.81 14.83
C ALA A 46 -15.01 13.69 14.99
N GLN A 47 -14.49 13.79 16.22
CA GLN A 47 -13.27 14.54 16.49
C GLN A 47 -12.02 13.87 15.88
N LEU A 48 -11.93 12.54 15.95
CA LEU A 48 -10.85 11.78 15.31
C LEU A 48 -10.93 11.88 13.79
N GLU A 49 -12.13 11.74 13.22
CA GLU A 49 -12.33 11.88 11.77
C GLU A 49 -11.88 13.25 11.28
N SER A 50 -12.24 14.33 11.97
CA SER A 50 -11.77 15.68 11.63
C SER A 50 -10.26 15.84 11.79
N THR A 51 -9.68 15.24 12.83
CA THR A 51 -8.21 15.26 13.05
C THR A 51 -7.45 14.58 11.91
N TYR A 52 -8.00 13.50 11.35
CA TYR A 52 -7.39 12.78 10.23
C TYR A 52 -7.90 13.24 8.85
N GLY A 53 -8.75 14.27 8.80
CA GLY A 53 -9.35 14.79 7.57
C GLY A 53 -10.24 13.78 6.84
N LEU A 54 -10.84 12.82 7.56
CA LEU A 54 -11.74 11.81 7.00
C LEU A 54 -13.12 12.40 6.65
N ASP A 55 -13.46 13.55 7.24
CA ASP A 55 -14.66 14.36 7.00
C ASP A 55 -14.56 15.23 5.73
N GLU A 56 -13.36 15.43 5.18
CA GLU A 56 -13.14 16.23 3.97
C GLU A 56 -13.64 15.53 2.69
N PRO A 57 -13.91 16.27 1.60
CA PRO A 57 -14.24 15.67 0.32
C PRO A 57 -13.18 14.68 -0.17
N MET A 58 -13.63 13.54 -0.70
CA MET A 58 -12.76 12.42 -1.06
C MET A 58 -11.64 12.78 -2.05
N TRP A 59 -11.87 13.75 -2.94
CA TRP A 59 -10.86 14.25 -3.86
C TRP A 59 -9.70 14.97 -3.16
N LYS A 60 -9.98 15.77 -2.11
CA LYS A 60 -8.94 16.43 -1.31
C LYS A 60 -8.10 15.39 -0.59
N GLN A 61 -8.77 14.42 0.02
CA GLN A 61 -8.12 13.33 0.73
C GLN A 61 -7.23 12.51 -0.21
N TYR A 62 -7.63 12.33 -1.48
CA TYR A 62 -6.84 11.63 -2.49
C TYR A 62 -5.59 12.41 -2.89
N ILE A 63 -5.74 13.72 -3.14
CA ILE A 63 -4.61 14.58 -3.50
C ILE A 63 -3.57 14.59 -2.39
N LEU A 64 -3.99 14.82 -1.14
CA LEU A 64 -3.09 14.82 0.01
C LEU A 64 -2.40 13.46 0.19
N TYR A 65 -3.15 12.37 0.02
CA TYR A 65 -2.59 11.02 0.09
C TYR A 65 -1.55 10.76 -1.01
N MET A 66 -1.80 11.20 -2.25
CA MET A 66 -0.84 11.10 -3.36
C MET A 66 0.40 11.97 -3.12
N GLU A 67 0.24 13.18 -2.60
CA GLU A 67 1.34 14.09 -2.25
C GLU A 67 2.25 13.47 -1.20
N ASN A 68 1.67 12.96 -0.11
CA ASN A 68 2.43 12.27 0.94
C ASN A 68 3.16 11.04 0.38
N LEU A 69 2.48 10.25 -0.46
CA LEU A 69 3.07 9.07 -1.07
C LEU A 69 4.29 9.42 -1.95
N MET A 70 4.24 10.53 -2.70
CA MET A 70 5.37 11.01 -3.50
C MET A 70 6.57 11.43 -2.63
N HIS A 71 6.32 11.91 -1.41
CA HIS A 71 7.37 12.22 -0.43
C HIS A 71 7.82 10.98 0.39
N GLY A 72 7.24 9.81 0.10
CA GLY A 72 7.54 8.56 0.80
C GLY A 72 6.83 8.41 2.15
N ASP A 73 5.83 9.23 2.44
CA ASP A 73 4.98 9.10 3.63
C ASP A 73 3.71 8.32 3.30
N LEU A 74 3.57 7.13 3.89
CA LEU A 74 2.41 6.25 3.73
C LEU A 74 1.30 6.56 4.75
N GLY A 75 1.52 7.52 5.64
CA GLY A 75 0.60 7.95 6.67
C GLY A 75 0.65 7.10 7.93
N ILE A 76 -0.36 7.31 8.79
CA ILE A 76 -0.52 6.64 10.08
C ILE A 76 -1.57 5.53 9.96
N SER A 77 -1.33 4.40 10.60
CA SER A 77 -2.33 3.35 10.77
C SER A 77 -3.38 3.79 11.79
N TYR A 78 -4.62 4.00 11.35
CA TYR A 78 -5.72 4.42 12.23
C TYR A 78 -6.00 3.46 13.39
N LYS A 79 -5.71 2.15 13.21
CA LYS A 79 -5.89 1.14 14.27
C LYS A 79 -4.76 1.07 15.29
N LYS A 80 -3.52 1.29 14.84
CA LYS A 80 -2.33 1.10 15.69
C LYS A 80 -1.72 2.43 16.16
N ASN A 81 -2.16 3.54 15.59
CA ASN A 81 -1.61 4.87 15.80
C ASN A 81 -0.07 4.92 15.60
N VAL A 82 0.44 4.20 14.61
CA VAL A 82 1.86 4.13 14.23
C VAL A 82 1.99 4.32 12.73
N SER A 83 3.12 4.90 12.27
CA SER A 83 3.37 5.08 10.84
C SER A 83 3.38 3.77 10.07
N VAL A 84 2.72 3.78 8.91
CA VAL A 84 2.63 2.62 8.01
C VAL A 84 4.01 2.24 7.50
N ASN A 85 4.89 3.22 7.24
CA ASN A 85 6.30 2.99 6.91
C ASN A 85 7.00 2.09 7.94
N THR A 86 6.79 2.34 9.23
CA THR A 86 7.41 1.55 10.30
C THR A 86 6.86 0.13 10.33
N LEU A 87 5.55 -0.04 10.12
CA LEU A 87 4.93 -1.36 10.05
C LEU A 87 5.47 -2.18 8.88
N ILE A 88 5.60 -1.55 7.71
CA ILE A 88 6.16 -2.19 6.51
C ILE A 88 7.64 -2.51 6.73
N ALA A 89 8.43 -1.57 7.25
CA ALA A 89 9.86 -1.79 7.51
C ALA A 89 10.11 -2.96 8.47
N ARG A 90 9.24 -3.17 9.47
CA ARG A 90 9.30 -4.33 10.37
C ARG A 90 8.96 -5.65 9.67
N GLY A 91 8.00 -5.65 8.75
CA GLY A 91 7.58 -6.84 8.01
C GLY A 91 8.49 -7.20 6.82
N PHE A 92 9.12 -6.18 6.22
CA PHE A 92 9.88 -6.30 4.98
C PHE A 92 10.97 -7.39 4.99
N PRO A 93 11.79 -7.56 6.05
CA PRO A 93 12.83 -8.60 6.08
C PRO A 93 12.26 -10.02 5.92
N TYR A 94 11.09 -10.29 6.49
CA TYR A 94 10.44 -11.60 6.40
C TYR A 94 9.87 -11.86 5.00
N THR A 95 9.25 -10.86 4.39
CA THR A 95 8.76 -10.97 3.01
C THR A 95 9.92 -11.13 2.03
N LEU A 96 11.00 -10.38 2.24
CA LEU A 96 12.19 -10.45 1.41
C LEU A 96 12.85 -11.83 1.50
N SER A 97 12.98 -12.42 2.68
CA SER A 97 13.59 -13.74 2.85
C SER A 97 12.79 -14.83 2.14
N ILE A 98 11.46 -14.84 2.27
CA ILE A 98 10.58 -15.78 1.57
C ILE A 98 10.64 -15.57 0.04
N GLY A 99 10.69 -14.31 -0.41
CA GLY A 99 10.82 -13.98 -1.83
C GLY A 99 12.14 -14.49 -2.42
N LEU A 100 13.25 -14.27 -1.72
CA LEU A 100 14.57 -14.76 -2.13
C LEU A 100 14.64 -16.28 -2.16
N LEU A 101 14.08 -16.97 -1.15
CA LEU A 101 13.97 -18.43 -1.14
C LEU A 101 13.14 -18.94 -2.32
N SER A 102 12.03 -18.28 -2.64
CA SER A 102 11.18 -18.65 -3.79
C SER A 102 11.92 -18.52 -5.11
N ILE A 103 12.70 -17.44 -5.28
CA ILE A 103 13.55 -17.24 -6.47
C ILE A 103 14.63 -18.34 -6.52
N ALA A 104 15.27 -18.65 -5.40
CA ALA A 104 16.31 -19.68 -5.33
C ALA A 104 15.77 -21.07 -5.72
N VAL A 105 14.61 -21.46 -5.16
CA VAL A 105 13.95 -22.74 -5.48
C VAL A 105 13.53 -22.77 -6.95
N SER A 106 12.96 -21.68 -7.48
CA SER A 106 12.56 -21.58 -8.89
C SER A 106 13.77 -21.71 -9.82
N ALA A 107 14.86 -21.00 -9.53
CA ALA A 107 16.10 -21.06 -10.29
C ALA A 107 16.72 -22.47 -10.27
N PHE A 108 16.74 -23.11 -9.10
CA PHE A 108 17.22 -24.49 -8.96
C PHE A 108 16.40 -25.48 -9.81
N ARG A 109 15.06 -25.36 -9.78
CA ARG A 109 14.17 -26.23 -10.57
C ARG A 109 14.30 -25.99 -12.07
N ALA A 110 14.48 -24.74 -12.48
CA ALA A 110 14.70 -24.38 -13.88
C ALA A 110 16.05 -24.92 -14.39
N GLY A 111 17.11 -24.81 -13.59
CA GLY A 111 18.43 -25.34 -13.91
C GLY A 111 18.46 -26.87 -13.99
N SER A 112 17.82 -27.57 -13.04
CA SER A 112 17.76 -29.04 -13.06
C SER A 112 16.90 -29.58 -14.21
N ALA A 113 15.83 -28.90 -14.60
CA ALA A 113 15.04 -29.24 -15.79
C ALA A 113 15.80 -29.04 -17.11
N TRP A 114 16.80 -28.15 -17.12
CA TRP A 114 17.65 -27.91 -18.29
C TRP A 114 18.75 -28.97 -18.44
N LEU A 115 19.24 -29.53 -17.34
CA LEU A 115 20.28 -30.58 -17.33
C LEU A 115 19.78 -31.98 -17.73
N VAL A 116 18.46 -32.21 -17.73
CA VAL A 116 17.83 -33.51 -18.02
C VAL A 116 17.23 -33.56 -19.44
N ARG A 117 17.37 -32.49 -20.23
CA ARG A 117 16.99 -32.42 -21.65
C ARG A 117 18.22 -32.37 -22.54
#